data_AF-A0A699K9V2-F1
#
_entry.id   AF-A0A699K9V2-F1
#
_cell.length_a   1.000
_cell.length_b   1.000
_cell.length_c   1.000
_cell.angle_alpha   90.00
_cell.angle_beta   90.00
_cell.angle_gamma   90.00
#
_symmetry.space_group_name_H-M   'P 1'
#
loop_
_entity.id
_entity.type
_entity.pdbx_description
1 polymer ?
#
loop_
_entity_poly.entity_id
_entity_poly.type
_entity_poly.pdbx_seq_one_letter_code
_entity_poly.pdbx_strand_id
1 'polypeptide(L)'
;VASHWYPSDLIDRAKVHSVLDWHHSNLRSGSVGLLMRTTFGPVLSGIPLDHEAIQEAEKKLAKALSMIEDYWLKDGNFLVGRSQPSIADLCLVSDLLELVLLND
;
A
#
# COMPACT_ATOMS: atom_id res chain seq x y z
N VAL A 1 -16.58 9.51 -16.00
CA VAL A 1 -15.73 8.44 -15.42
C VAL A 1 -16.58 7.19 -15.25
N ALA A 2 -16.03 6.00 -15.50
CA ALA A 2 -16.79 4.75 -15.37
C ALA A 2 -17.21 4.48 -13.90
N SER A 3 -18.41 3.92 -13.70
CA SER A 3 -19.01 3.75 -12.37
C SER A 3 -18.25 2.79 -11.44
N HIS A 4 -17.45 1.87 -11.98
CA HIS A 4 -16.68 0.93 -11.17
C HIS A 4 -15.57 1.60 -10.35
N TRP A 5 -15.03 2.73 -10.81
CA TRP A 5 -13.95 3.44 -10.12
C TRP A 5 -14.36 3.92 -8.74
N TYR A 6 -15.60 4.40 -8.61
CA TYR A 6 -16.14 4.88 -7.35
C TYR A 6 -17.65 4.57 -7.28
N PRO A 7 -18.02 3.39 -6.74
CA PRO A 7 -19.39 2.88 -6.79
C PRO A 7 -20.42 3.79 -6.14
N SER A 8 -21.60 3.89 -6.73
CA SER A 8 -22.71 4.66 -6.15
C SER A 8 -23.39 3.94 -4.98
N ASP A 9 -23.47 2.61 -5.05
CA ASP A 9 -24.00 1.77 -3.97
C ASP A 9 -23.22 1.98 -2.66
N LEU A 10 -23.95 2.10 -1.55
CA LEU A 10 -23.37 2.48 -0.26
C LEU A 10 -22.50 1.37 0.32
N ILE A 11 -22.88 0.11 0.16
CA ILE A 11 -22.14 -1.03 0.70
C ILE A 11 -20.86 -1.22 -0.09
N ASP A 12 -20.93 -1.17 -1.42
CA ASP A 12 -19.75 -1.27 -2.28
C ASP A 12 -18.78 -0.11 -2.05
N ARG A 13 -19.29 1.11 -1.88
CA ARG A 13 -18.45 2.28 -1.58
C ARG A 13 -17.79 2.19 -0.22
N ALA A 14 -18.50 1.70 0.80
CA ALA A 14 -17.94 1.49 2.13
C ALA A 14 -16.79 0.47 2.12
N LYS A 15 -16.91 -0.60 1.31
CA LYS A 15 -15.81 -1.56 1.11
C LYS A 15 -14.60 -0.91 0.41
N VAL A 16 -14.82 -0.09 -0.62
CA VAL A 16 -13.71 0.66 -1.26
C VAL A 16 -13.06 1.61 -0.26
N HIS A 17 -13.85 2.32 0.55
CA HIS A 17 -13.35 3.21 1.60
C HIS A 17 -12.54 2.48 2.67
N SER A 18 -12.88 1.25 3.04
CA SER A 18 -12.08 0.52 4.05
C SER A 18 -10.66 0.26 3.58
N VAL A 19 -10.44 0.01 2.28
CA VAL A 19 -9.09 -0.12 1.73
C VAL A 19 -8.38 1.25 1.69
N LEU A 20 -9.07 2.30 1.26
CA LEU A 20 -8.54 3.68 1.19
C LEU A 20 -8.17 4.24 2.57
N ASP A 21 -8.84 3.82 3.64
CA ASP A 21 -8.43 4.16 5.00
C ASP A 21 -7.24 3.29 5.44
N TRP A 22 -7.33 1.98 5.20
CA TRP A 22 -6.34 1.02 5.65
C TRP A 22 -4.95 1.25 5.05
N HIS A 23 -4.83 1.55 3.76
CA HIS A 23 -3.52 1.59 3.09
C HIS A 23 -2.60 2.69 3.66
N HIS A 24 -3.14 3.84 4.08
CA HIS A 24 -2.34 4.94 4.62
C HIS A 24 -1.51 4.52 5.86
N SER A 25 -2.15 3.85 6.81
CA SER A 25 -1.52 3.47 8.08
C SER A 25 -0.75 2.14 7.99
N ASN A 26 -0.95 1.38 6.92
CA ASN A 26 -0.37 0.06 6.70
C ASN A 26 0.60 0.12 5.52
N LEU A 27 0.13 -0.16 4.30
CA LEU A 27 0.97 -0.27 3.12
C LEU A 27 1.83 0.97 2.87
N ARG A 28 1.24 2.17 2.82
CA ARG A 28 1.98 3.42 2.57
C ARG A 28 3.00 3.69 3.66
N SER A 29 2.61 3.49 4.92
CA SER A 29 3.53 3.66 6.04
C SER A 29 4.68 2.64 6.04
N GLY A 30 4.46 1.41 5.57
CA GLY A 30 5.52 0.41 5.41
C GLY A 30 6.45 0.72 4.24
N SER A 31 5.88 1.00 3.06
CA SER A 31 6.61 1.27 1.81
C SER A 31 7.41 2.58 1.86
N VAL A 32 6.73 3.72 1.97
CA VAL A 32 7.37 5.03 2.10
C VAL A 32 8.26 5.09 3.34
N GLY A 33 7.83 4.46 4.44
CA GLY A 33 8.63 4.37 5.66
C GLY A 33 9.98 3.69 5.42
N LEU A 34 10.00 2.60 4.65
CA LEU A 34 11.24 1.92 4.26
C LEU A 34 12.09 2.81 3.35
N LEU A 35 11.51 3.36 2.27
CA LEU A 35 12.21 4.24 1.33
C LEU A 35 12.85 5.46 2.01
N MET A 36 12.16 6.07 2.98
CA MET A 36 12.70 7.19 3.75
C MET A 36 13.92 6.79 4.57
N ARG A 37 13.99 5.54 5.04
CA ARG A 37 15.10 5.03 5.85
C ARG A 37 16.27 4.52 5.02
N THR A 38 16.01 3.94 3.85
CA THR A 38 17.04 3.27 3.03
C THR A 38 17.55 4.13 1.88
N THR A 39 16.67 4.91 1.26
CA THR A 39 16.97 5.65 0.02
C THR A 39 16.96 7.15 0.28
N PHE A 40 15.82 7.75 0.61
CA PHE A 40 15.71 9.21 0.65
C PHE A 40 16.48 9.85 1.80
N GLY A 41 16.40 9.30 3.02
CA GLY A 41 17.14 9.82 4.18
C GLY A 41 18.65 9.87 3.94
N PRO A 42 19.28 8.75 3.54
CA PRO A 42 20.70 8.72 3.21
C PRO A 42 21.06 9.57 1.99
N VAL A 43 20.34 9.43 0.87
CA VAL A 43 20.72 10.06 -0.41
C VAL A 43 20.44 11.56 -0.44
N LEU A 44 19.31 12.01 0.13
CA LEU A 44 18.90 13.43 0.06
C LEU A 44 19.31 14.24 1.28
N SER A 45 19.46 13.60 2.45
CA SER A 45 19.68 14.31 3.72
C SER A 45 20.93 13.86 4.47
N GLY A 46 21.67 12.87 3.96
CA GLY A 46 22.88 12.35 4.62
C GLY A 46 22.61 11.71 5.97
N ILE A 47 21.36 11.32 6.25
CA ILE A 47 20.98 10.67 7.50
C ILE A 47 21.59 9.25 7.50
N PRO A 48 22.36 8.86 8.52
CA PRO A 48 22.91 7.51 8.61
C PRO A 48 21.82 6.44 8.63
N LEU A 49 22.15 5.25 8.11
CA LEU A 49 21.26 4.11 8.18
C LEU A 49 21.05 3.67 9.64
N ASP A 50 19.79 3.45 10.00
CA ASP A 50 19.38 2.84 11.26
C ASP A 50 18.83 1.44 10.97
N HIS A 51 19.64 0.42 11.21
CA HIS A 51 19.32 -0.96 10.89
C HIS A 51 18.12 -1.50 11.68
N GLU A 52 17.92 -1.07 12.93
CA GLU A 52 16.77 -1.50 13.73
C GLU A 52 15.48 -0.92 13.15
N ALA A 53 15.51 0.37 12.82
CA ALA A 53 14.35 1.04 12.23
C ALA A 53 14.04 0.55 10.81
N ILE A 54 15.05 0.15 10.02
CA ILE A 54 14.87 -0.49 8.71
C ILE A 54 14.20 -1.85 8.88
N GLN A 55 14.69 -2.71 9.78
CA GLN A 55 14.07 -4.02 10.04
C GLN A 55 12.61 -3.91 10.49
N GLU A 56 12.28 -2.90 11.29
CA GLU A 56 10.89 -2.67 11.70
C GLU A 56 10.01 -2.21 10.52
N ALA A 57 10.54 -1.35 9.64
CA ALA A 57 9.85 -0.95 8.42
C ALA A 57 9.63 -2.13 7.46
N GLU A 58 10.63 -3.01 7.30
CA GLU A 58 10.52 -4.25 6.50
C GLU A 58 9.44 -5.18 7.06
N LYS A 59 9.41 -5.41 8.39
CA LYS A 59 8.36 -6.22 9.03
C LYS A 59 6.97 -5.63 8.80
N LYS A 60 6.84 -4.31 8.91
CA LYS A 60 5.58 -3.61 8.67
C LYS A 60 5.13 -3.76 7.22
N LEU A 61 6.05 -3.59 6.27
CA LEU A 61 5.79 -3.79 4.85
C LEU A 61 5.39 -5.24 4.55
N ALA A 62 6.16 -6.22 5.03
CA ALA A 62 5.85 -7.64 4.85
C ALA A 62 4.45 -7.99 5.37
N LYS A 63 4.08 -7.51 6.56
CA LYS A 63 2.73 -7.69 7.12
C LYS A 63 1.65 -7.06 6.24
N ALA A 64 1.90 -5.87 5.69
CA ALA A 64 0.94 -5.21 4.79
C ALA A 64 0.78 -5.99 3.48
N LEU A 65 1.88 -6.52 2.91
CA LEU A 65 1.85 -7.35 1.70
C LEU A 65 1.05 -8.64 1.93
N SER A 66 1.29 -9.35 3.05
CA SER A 66 0.48 -10.53 3.40
C SER A 66 -1.00 -10.18 3.56
N MET A 67 -1.35 -9.05 4.19
CA MET A 67 -2.75 -8.61 4.29
C MET A 67 -3.39 -8.32 2.92
N ILE A 68 -2.61 -7.83 1.95
CA ILE A 68 -3.10 -7.61 0.59
C ILE A 68 -3.47 -8.94 -0.06
N GLU A 69 -2.60 -9.94 0.04
CA GLU A 69 -2.80 -11.28 -0.53
C GLU A 69 -3.91 -12.06 0.20
N ASP A 70 -3.81 -12.17 1.52
CA ASP A 70 -4.63 -13.07 2.34
C ASP A 70 -6.02 -12.52 2.67
N TYR A 71 -6.21 -11.19 2.59
CA TYR A 71 -7.45 -10.54 2.98
C TYR A 71 -8.04 -9.70 1.85
N TRP A 72 -7.30 -8.70 1.33
CA TRP A 72 -7.90 -7.73 0.41
C TRP A 72 -8.15 -8.29 -0.99
N LEU A 73 -7.30 -9.19 -1.47
CA LEU A 73 -7.41 -9.89 -2.76
C LEU A 73 -7.93 -11.32 -2.65
N LYS A 74 -8.27 -11.78 -1.44
CA LYS A 74 -8.67 -13.16 -1.17
C LYS A 74 -9.80 -13.66 -2.07
N ASP A 75 -10.84 -12.85 -2.25
CA ASP A 75 -12.12 -13.28 -2.84
C ASP A 75 -12.32 -12.77 -4.28
N GLY A 76 -11.31 -12.22 -4.95
CA GLY A 76 -11.46 -11.74 -6.32
C GLY A 76 -10.20 -11.15 -6.96
N ASN A 77 -10.29 -10.84 -8.25
CA ASN A 77 -9.16 -10.31 -9.04
C ASN A 77 -8.77 -8.87 -8.66
N PHE A 78 -9.69 -8.15 -8.00
CA PHE A 78 -9.51 -6.79 -7.51
C PHE A 78 -9.89 -6.71 -6.04
N LEU A 79 -9.43 -5.64 -5.38
CA LEU A 79 -9.62 -5.46 -3.94
C LEU A 79 -11.10 -5.57 -3.56
N VAL A 80 -11.34 -6.07 -2.35
CA VAL A 80 -12.66 -6.31 -1.75
C VAL A 80 -13.56 -7.23 -2.60
N GLY A 81 -12.94 -8.18 -3.31
CA GLY A 81 -13.62 -9.24 -4.06
C GLY A 81 -14.35 -8.76 -5.31
N ARG A 82 -13.88 -7.66 -5.91
CA ARG A 82 -14.56 -7.02 -7.05
C ARG A 82 -14.16 -7.68 -8.37
N SER A 83 -15.06 -7.63 -9.35
CA SER A 83 -14.81 -8.08 -10.73
C SER A 83 -14.18 -7.01 -11.62
N GLN A 84 -14.21 -5.75 -11.19
CA GLN A 84 -13.60 -4.60 -11.87
C GLN A 84 -12.82 -3.76 -10.84
N PRO A 85 -11.75 -3.08 -11.27
CA PRO A 85 -10.94 -2.26 -10.38
C PRO A 85 -11.76 -1.08 -9.85
N SER A 86 -11.26 -0.49 -8.78
CA SER A 86 -11.76 0.73 -8.16
C SER A 86 -10.60 1.69 -7.91
N ILE A 87 -10.91 2.89 -7.39
CA ILE A 87 -9.88 3.83 -6.97
C ILE A 87 -8.94 3.25 -5.90
N ALA A 88 -9.41 2.30 -5.08
CA ALA A 88 -8.57 1.64 -4.09
C ALA A 88 -7.43 0.84 -4.75
N ASP A 89 -7.70 0.16 -5.87
CA ASP A 89 -6.69 -0.61 -6.60
C ASP A 89 -5.62 0.31 -7.19
N LEU A 90 -6.02 1.49 -7.68
CA LEU A 90 -5.08 2.51 -8.18
C LEU A 90 -4.20 3.09 -7.07
N CYS A 91 -4.77 3.43 -5.92
CA CYS A 91 -4.01 3.94 -4.78
C CYS A 91 -3.02 2.89 -4.27
N LEU A 92 -3.45 1.64 -4.16
CA LEU A 92 -2.63 0.56 -3.65
C LEU A 92 -1.48 0.20 -4.61
N VAL A 93 -1.75 0.09 -5.91
CA VAL A 93 -0.68 -0.19 -6.89
C VAL A 93 0.32 0.98 -6.99
N SER A 94 -0.14 2.22 -6.79
CA SER A 94 0.75 3.37 -6.73
C SER A 94 1.73 3.28 -5.56
N ASP A 95 1.25 2.90 -4.36
CA ASP A 95 2.13 2.70 -3.19
C ASP A 95 3.12 1.55 -3.41
N LEU A 96 2.70 0.46 -4.07
CA LEU A 96 3.60 -0.65 -4.41
C LEU A 96 4.67 -0.26 -5.43
N LEU A 97 4.29 0.54 -6.44
CA LEU A 97 5.22 0.97 -7.47
C LEU A 97 6.36 1.83 -6.89
N GLU A 98 6.12 2.57 -5.81
CA GLU A 98 7.19 3.34 -5.15
C GLU A 98 8.33 2.44 -4.64
N LEU A 99 8.09 1.15 -4.36
CA LEU A 99 9.12 0.21 -3.90
C LEU A 99 10.21 -0.06 -4.96
N VAL A 100 9.98 0.25 -6.23
CA VAL A 100 11.03 0.15 -7.28
C VAL A 100 12.19 1.14 -7.06
N LEU A 101 12.03 2.08 -6.12
CA LEU A 101 13.05 3.05 -5.72
C LEU A 101 13.94 2.53 -4.58
N LEU A 102 13.71 1.32 -4.08
CA LEU A 102 14.67 0.64 -3.22
C LEU A 102 15.93 0.34 -4.04
N ASN A 103 17.09 0.77 -3.56
CA ASN A 103 18.36 0.43 -4.19
C ASN A 103 18.67 -1.05 -3.90
N ASP A 104 19.15 -1.77 -4.92
CA ASP A 104 19.77 -3.11 -4.78
C ASP A 104 21.07 -3.06 -3.95
#